data_AF-A0A2B4SJ48-F1
#
_entry.id   AF-A0A2B4SJ48-F1
#
_cell.length_a   1.000
_cell.length_b   1.000
_cell.length_c   1.000
_cell.angle_alpha   90.00
_cell.angle_beta   90.00
_cell.angle_gamma   90.00
#
_symmetry.space_group_name_H-M   'P 1'
#
loop_
_entity.id
_entity.type
_entity.pdbx_description
1 polymer ?
#
loop_
_entity_poly.entity_id
_entity_poly.type
_entity_poly.pdbx_seq_one_letter_code
_entity_poly.pdbx_strand_id
1 'polypeptide(L)'
;MVISFVDFDVGPPSCRYDFVKIANDRNYSFGKYCGPRTGQTVVVDGNYALITFRSNSRVKKRGFFFRFKTGFDVPPKISLSAVVEALPGYRVKIPVTGTPPIYTAIIRNSTVLVNTTDTAAFQFYDESNFTSVAINKYGYDVKEFSVIFKGEEISSNLRL
;
A
#
# COMPACT_ATOMS: atom_id res chain seq x y z
N MET A 1 3.11 -7.30 7.80
CA MET A 1 4.17 -6.47 8.44
C MET A 1 5.37 -7.35 8.79
N VAL A 2 6.60 -6.88 8.59
CA VAL A 2 7.81 -7.58 9.03
C VAL A 2 8.36 -6.91 10.29
N ILE A 3 8.60 -7.69 11.35
CA ILE A 3 9.19 -7.24 12.61
C ILE A 3 10.61 -7.81 12.69
N SER A 4 11.61 -6.95 12.76
CA SER A 4 13.03 -7.32 12.89
C SER A 4 13.53 -7.06 14.30
N PHE A 5 14.23 -8.03 14.89
CA PHE A 5 14.77 -7.98 16.24
C PHE A 5 16.16 -7.35 16.16
N VAL A 6 16.23 -6.02 16.22
CA VAL A 6 17.49 -5.27 16.08
C VAL A 6 18.39 -5.46 17.30
N ASP A 7 17.78 -5.48 18.49
CA ASP A 7 18.39 -6.07 19.68
C ASP A 7 17.31 -6.81 20.47
N PHE A 8 17.64 -7.96 21.03
CA PHE A 8 16.69 -8.72 21.84
C PHE A 8 17.43 -9.64 22.79
N ASP A 9 17.26 -9.40 24.09
CA ASP A 9 17.63 -10.28 25.19
C ASP A 9 16.63 -10.09 26.33
N VAL A 10 15.66 -11.00 26.42
CA VAL A 10 14.54 -10.92 27.38
C VAL A 10 14.48 -12.19 28.22
N GLY A 11 14.84 -12.08 29.50
CA GLY A 11 14.75 -13.15 30.49
C GLY A 11 15.47 -14.46 30.11
N PRO A 12 15.21 -15.55 30.86
CA PRO A 12 15.77 -16.86 30.55
C PRO A 12 15.14 -17.48 29.30
N PRO A 13 15.86 -18.37 28.57
CA PRO A 13 15.34 -19.07 27.38
C PRO A 13 14.09 -19.93 27.59
N SER A 14 13.66 -20.15 28.83
CA SER A 14 12.45 -20.91 29.16
C SER A 14 11.14 -20.16 28.90
N CYS A 15 11.20 -18.83 28.72
CA CYS A 15 10.04 -17.97 28.47
C CYS A 15 8.93 -18.08 29.53
N ARG A 16 9.24 -18.58 30.75
CA ARG A 16 8.22 -18.88 31.76
C ARG A 16 7.61 -17.60 32.34
N TYR A 17 8.45 -16.62 32.63
CA TYR A 17 8.07 -15.38 33.30
C TYR A 17 8.21 -14.18 32.37
N ASP A 18 9.41 -13.99 31.82
CA ASP A 18 9.71 -12.85 30.99
C ASP A 18 9.68 -13.25 29.52
N PHE A 19 8.90 -12.55 28.72
CA PHE A 19 8.75 -12.81 27.30
C PHE A 19 8.08 -11.65 26.57
N VAL A 20 8.31 -11.61 25.27
CA VAL A 20 7.52 -10.83 24.32
C VAL A 20 6.65 -11.79 23.51
N LYS A 21 5.34 -11.58 23.47
CA LYS A 21 4.42 -12.30 22.59
C LYS A 21 4.04 -11.40 21.42
N ILE A 22 4.03 -11.96 20.21
CA ILE A 22 3.61 -11.26 18.99
C ILE A 22 2.34 -11.95 18.46
N ALA A 23 1.28 -11.17 18.23
CA ALA A 23 0.03 -11.63 17.64
C ALA A 23 -0.49 -10.64 16.58
N ASN A 24 -1.54 -10.99 15.84
CA ASN A 24 -2.25 -10.07 14.93
C ASN A 24 -3.63 -9.66 15.45
N ASP A 25 -4.37 -8.96 14.59
CA ASP A 25 -5.75 -8.51 14.78
C ASP A 25 -6.77 -9.62 15.03
N ARG A 26 -6.46 -10.85 14.63
CA ARG A 26 -7.27 -12.04 14.89
C ARG A 26 -6.84 -12.81 16.14
N ASN A 27 -5.97 -12.22 16.96
CA ASN A 27 -5.33 -12.86 18.11
C ASN A 27 -4.53 -14.14 17.73
N TYR A 28 -4.19 -14.32 16.45
CA TYR A 28 -3.31 -15.39 16.00
C TYR A 28 -1.89 -15.09 16.46
N SER A 29 -1.29 -16.03 17.19
CA SER A 29 0.03 -15.85 17.81
C SER A 29 1.14 -16.26 16.86
N PHE A 30 2.06 -15.34 16.55
CA PHE A 30 3.27 -15.59 15.76
C PHE A 30 4.45 -16.03 16.63
N GLY A 31 4.26 -16.12 17.95
CA GLY A 31 5.22 -16.74 18.85
C GLY A 31 5.37 -16.00 20.17
N LYS A 32 6.15 -16.64 21.03
CA LYS A 32 6.56 -16.15 22.35
C LYS A 32 8.08 -16.19 22.42
N TYR A 33 8.69 -15.05 22.68
CA TYR A 33 10.12 -14.80 22.51
C TYR A 33 10.76 -14.44 23.85
N CYS A 34 11.91 -15.05 24.13
CA CYS A 34 12.76 -14.83 25.30
C CYS A 34 14.19 -15.29 24.99
N GLY A 35 15.13 -15.03 25.90
CA GLY A 35 16.56 -15.19 25.69
C GLY A 35 17.09 -14.25 24.60
N PRO A 36 18.33 -14.46 24.14
CA PRO A 36 18.91 -13.68 23.05
C PRO A 36 18.27 -14.06 21.70
N ARG A 37 17.75 -13.07 20.96
CA ARG A 37 17.09 -13.25 19.64
C ARG A 37 17.46 -12.18 18.61
N THR A 38 18.49 -11.39 18.88
CA THR A 38 19.00 -10.38 17.94
C THR A 38 19.26 -10.99 16.56
N GLY A 39 18.78 -10.34 15.50
CA GLY A 39 18.86 -10.80 14.12
C GLY A 39 17.65 -11.60 13.62
N GLN A 40 16.74 -12.01 14.51
CA GLN A 40 15.53 -12.73 14.10
C GLN A 40 14.50 -11.80 13.42
N THR A 41 13.70 -12.35 12.51
CA THR A 41 12.58 -11.66 11.87
C THR A 41 11.29 -12.46 12.00
N VAL A 42 10.16 -11.75 12.13
CA VAL A 42 8.82 -12.34 12.19
C VAL A 42 7.93 -11.62 11.17
N VAL A 43 7.29 -12.39 10.30
CA VAL A 43 6.29 -11.86 9.36
C VAL A 43 4.93 -12.03 10.01
N VAL A 44 4.28 -10.91 10.31
CA VAL A 44 2.93 -10.85 10.86
C VAL A 44 1.96 -10.55 9.72
N ASP A 45 1.06 -11.48 9.46
CA ASP A 45 -0.12 -11.25 8.62
C ASP A 45 -1.26 -10.63 9.44
N GLY A 46 -1.99 -9.69 8.86
CA GLY A 46 -3.07 -8.95 9.53
C GLY A 46 -2.89 -7.43 9.48
N ASN A 47 -3.95 -6.72 9.90
CA ASN A 47 -4.00 -5.26 9.82
C ASN A 47 -3.05 -4.56 10.80
N TYR A 48 -2.81 -5.16 11.97
CA TYR A 48 -1.86 -4.68 12.97
C TYR A 48 -1.16 -5.86 13.65
N ALA A 49 -0.01 -5.60 14.29
CA ALA A 49 0.57 -6.52 15.24
C ALA A 49 0.33 -6.05 16.68
N LEU A 50 -0.03 -6.99 17.55
CA LEU A 50 -0.11 -6.82 18.98
C LEU A 50 1.15 -7.38 19.63
N ILE A 51 1.95 -6.50 20.24
CA ILE A 51 3.15 -6.89 20.99
C ILE A 51 2.83 -6.81 22.48
N THR A 52 2.89 -7.94 23.16
CA THR A 52 2.68 -8.03 24.60
C THR A 52 3.98 -8.39 25.30
N PHE A 53 4.53 -7.47 26.08
CA PHE A 53 5.66 -7.75 26.96
C PHE A 53 5.16 -8.11 28.36
N ARG A 54 5.62 -9.24 28.88
CA ARG A 54 5.41 -9.65 30.28
C ARG A 54 6.76 -9.86 30.93
N SER A 55 6.90 -9.40 32.18
CA SER A 55 8.10 -9.58 33.00
C SER A 55 7.73 -9.78 34.46
N ASN A 56 8.61 -10.41 35.24
CA ASN A 56 8.57 -10.42 36.71
C ASN A 56 9.70 -9.55 37.30
N SER A 57 9.85 -9.56 38.63
CA SER A 57 10.86 -8.78 39.37
C SER A 57 12.20 -9.50 39.60
N ARG A 58 12.39 -10.72 39.10
CA ARG A 58 13.53 -11.57 39.46
C ARG A 58 14.77 -11.36 38.59
N VAL A 59 14.63 -11.52 37.28
CA VAL A 59 15.77 -11.50 36.34
C VAL A 59 15.54 -10.41 35.31
N LYS A 60 16.47 -9.47 35.23
CA LYS A 60 16.43 -8.38 34.25
C LYS A 60 17.53 -8.61 33.21
N LYS A 61 17.21 -8.32 31.96
CA LYS A 61 18.10 -8.41 30.80
C LYS A 61 18.02 -7.10 30.00
N ARG A 62 18.77 -7.00 28.91
CA ARG A 62 18.87 -5.76 28.12
C ARG A 62 17.54 -5.28 27.54
N GLY A 63 16.61 -6.20 27.28
CA GLY A 63 15.29 -5.88 26.74
C GLY A 63 15.19 -6.16 25.25
N PHE A 64 14.39 -5.34 24.54
CA PHE A 64 14.16 -5.53 23.11
C PHE A 64 14.10 -4.19 22.37
N PHE A 65 14.59 -4.20 21.14
CA PHE A 65 14.50 -3.13 20.18
C PHE A 65 14.06 -3.70 18.83
N PHE A 66 12.89 -3.29 18.37
CA PHE A 66 12.31 -3.77 17.12
C PHE A 66 12.36 -2.71 16.04
N ARG A 67 12.56 -3.16 14.79
CA ARG A 67 12.31 -2.38 13.59
C ARG A 67 11.13 -2.99 12.83
N PHE A 68 10.16 -2.14 12.48
CA PHE A 68 8.95 -2.53 11.78
C PHE A 68 9.02 -2.10 10.33
N LYS A 69 8.60 -2.98 9.41
CA LYS A 69 8.38 -2.66 8.01
C LYS A 69 6.94 -3.01 7.63
N THR A 70 6.14 -1.99 7.38
CA THR A 70 4.76 -2.11 6.88
C THR A 70 4.78 -2.13 5.35
N GLY A 71 3.97 -3.00 4.74
CA GLY A 71 3.94 -3.22 3.29
C GLY A 71 5.02 -4.18 2.76
N PHE A 72 4.71 -4.83 1.64
CA PHE A 72 5.72 -5.47 0.79
C PHE A 72 6.32 -4.41 -0.14
N ASP A 73 7.53 -4.65 -0.66
CA ASP A 73 8.14 -3.77 -1.66
C ASP A 73 7.49 -4.07 -3.02
N VAL A 74 6.45 -3.32 -3.37
CA VAL A 74 5.62 -3.55 -4.55
C VAL A 74 5.77 -2.36 -5.50
N PRO A 75 6.29 -2.58 -6.73
CA PRO A 75 6.25 -1.57 -7.79
C PRO A 75 4.82 -1.10 -8.04
N PRO A 76 4.62 0.14 -8.51
CA PRO A 76 3.29 0.62 -8.79
C PRO A 76 2.68 -0.16 -9.96
N LYS A 77 1.36 -0.31 -9.96
CA LYS A 77 0.61 -0.91 -11.06
C LYS A 77 -0.68 -0.16 -11.30
N ILE A 78 -0.84 0.35 -12.53
CA ILE A 78 -1.99 1.10 -13.01
C ILE A 78 -3.06 0.11 -13.46
N SER A 79 -4.16 0.05 -12.72
CA SER A 79 -5.30 -0.82 -13.01
C SER A 79 -6.36 -0.07 -13.81
N LEU A 80 -5.99 0.35 -15.02
CA LEU A 80 -6.87 1.06 -15.94
C LEU A 80 -7.15 0.22 -17.20
N SER A 81 -8.36 0.36 -17.75
CA SER A 81 -8.72 -0.18 -19.06
C SER A 81 -8.09 0.65 -20.19
N ALA A 82 -7.88 0.04 -21.35
CA ALA A 82 -7.37 0.75 -22.53
C ALA A 82 -8.35 1.84 -23.02
N VAL A 83 -9.64 1.66 -22.77
CA VAL A 83 -10.69 2.63 -23.07
C VAL A 83 -11.42 2.96 -21.76
N VAL A 84 -11.52 4.24 -21.44
CA VAL A 84 -12.21 4.75 -20.26
C VAL A 84 -13.42 5.56 -20.73
N GLU A 85 -14.60 5.07 -20.39
CA GLU A 85 -15.85 5.78 -20.62
C GLU A 85 -16.07 6.82 -19.51
N ALA A 86 -16.33 8.06 -19.89
CA ALA A 86 -16.60 9.15 -18.94
C ALA A 86 -17.73 10.06 -19.46
N LEU A 87 -18.15 10.99 -18.61
CA LEU A 87 -18.95 12.14 -19.04
C LEU A 87 -18.02 13.35 -19.20
N PRO A 88 -18.29 14.27 -20.15
CA PRO A 88 -17.53 15.50 -20.28
C PRO A 88 -17.47 16.27 -18.95
N GLY A 89 -16.26 16.66 -18.52
CA GLY A 89 -16.03 17.38 -17.25
C GLY A 89 -16.04 16.51 -15.98
N TYR A 90 -16.31 15.20 -16.08
CA TYR A 90 -16.24 14.29 -14.93
C TYR A 90 -14.79 14.01 -14.54
N ARG A 91 -14.52 13.94 -13.22
CA ARG A 91 -13.18 13.61 -12.69
C ARG A 91 -12.93 12.11 -12.74
N VAL A 92 -12.17 11.68 -13.71
CA VAL A 92 -11.68 10.29 -13.80
C VAL A 92 -10.48 10.14 -12.88
N LYS A 93 -10.54 9.15 -11.98
CA LYS A 93 -9.42 8.75 -11.11
C LYS A 93 -8.67 7.61 -11.77
N ILE A 94 -7.35 7.64 -11.71
CA ILE A 94 -6.49 6.56 -12.20
C ILE A 94 -6.21 5.60 -11.03
N PRO A 95 -6.77 4.38 -11.02
CA PRO A 95 -6.54 3.44 -9.93
C PRO A 95 -5.10 2.92 -10.00
N VAL A 96 -4.33 3.17 -8.94
CA VAL A 96 -2.95 2.69 -8.82
C VAL A 96 -2.79 1.90 -7.53
N THR A 97 -2.14 0.76 -7.64
CA THR A 97 -1.73 -0.08 -6.50
C THR A 97 -0.21 -0.09 -6.41
N GLY A 98 0.36 -0.40 -5.24
CA GLY A 98 1.80 -0.40 -5.02
C GLY A 98 2.17 0.15 -3.65
N THR A 99 3.46 0.19 -3.33
CA THR A 99 3.94 0.72 -2.04
C THR A 99 4.08 2.25 -2.11
N PRO A 100 3.43 3.00 -1.21
CA PRO A 100 3.59 4.46 -1.14
C PRO A 100 5.00 4.92 -0.71
N PRO A 101 5.39 6.17 -1.01
CA PRO A 101 4.67 7.13 -1.85
C PRO A 101 4.77 6.74 -3.33
N ILE A 102 3.65 6.86 -4.06
CA ILE A 102 3.61 6.65 -5.52
C ILE A 102 3.42 8.01 -6.19
N TYR A 103 4.29 8.39 -7.11
CA TYR A 103 4.10 9.59 -7.93
C TYR A 103 3.34 9.22 -9.19
N THR A 104 2.22 9.89 -9.44
CA THR A 104 1.36 9.62 -10.59
C THR A 104 1.18 10.85 -11.45
N ALA A 105 1.29 10.65 -12.76
CA ALA A 105 1.10 11.69 -13.76
C ALA A 105 0.15 11.23 -14.87
N ILE A 106 -0.56 12.18 -15.47
CA ILE A 106 -1.31 11.99 -16.72
C ILE A 106 -0.72 12.95 -17.75
N ILE A 107 -0.40 12.43 -18.92
CA ILE A 107 0.35 13.09 -19.98
C ILE A 107 -0.46 13.01 -21.27
N ARG A 108 -0.45 14.10 -22.05
CA ARG A 108 -1.02 14.16 -23.40
C ARG A 108 -0.07 14.93 -24.30
N ASN A 109 0.34 14.36 -25.44
CA ASN A 109 1.22 15.01 -26.42
C ASN A 109 2.47 15.65 -25.77
N SER A 110 3.13 14.91 -24.87
CA SER A 110 4.29 15.37 -24.09
C SER A 110 4.03 16.46 -23.03
N THR A 111 2.77 16.87 -22.82
CA THR A 111 2.38 17.82 -21.78
C THR A 111 1.83 17.09 -20.56
N VAL A 112 2.33 17.41 -19.37
CA VAL A 112 1.83 16.87 -18.09
C VAL A 112 0.56 17.64 -17.68
N LEU A 113 -0.56 16.94 -17.58
CA LEU A 113 -1.87 17.51 -17.23
C LEU A 113 -2.12 17.50 -15.72
N VAL A 114 -1.64 16.47 -15.02
CA VAL A 114 -1.66 16.37 -13.57
C VAL A 114 -0.42 15.63 -13.10
N ASN A 115 0.11 16.05 -11.95
CA ASN A 115 1.19 15.39 -11.24
C ASN A 115 0.86 15.45 -9.74
N THR A 116 0.71 14.29 -9.10
CA THR A 116 0.35 14.19 -7.68
C THR A 116 0.96 12.95 -7.05
N THR A 117 0.90 12.86 -5.73
CA THR A 117 1.15 11.62 -5.00
C THR A 117 -0.12 10.77 -4.91
N ASP A 118 0.06 9.46 -4.92
CA ASP A 118 -0.92 8.39 -4.89
C ASP A 118 -1.88 8.42 -6.09
N THR A 119 -3.10 8.92 -5.94
CA THR A 119 -4.14 8.79 -6.98
C THR A 119 -4.27 10.08 -7.81
N ALA A 120 -3.86 10.02 -9.08
CA ALA A 120 -4.11 11.08 -10.06
C ALA A 120 -5.59 11.12 -10.46
N ALA A 121 -6.16 12.32 -10.57
CA ALA A 121 -7.51 12.52 -11.06
C ALA A 121 -7.60 13.78 -11.91
N PHE A 122 -8.23 13.68 -13.08
CA PHE A 122 -8.31 14.77 -14.06
C PHE A 122 -9.69 14.84 -14.71
N GLN A 123 -10.10 16.03 -15.16
CA GLN A 123 -11.35 16.25 -15.90
C GLN A 123 -11.06 16.27 -17.39
N PHE A 124 -11.71 15.36 -18.12
CA PHE A 124 -11.54 15.29 -19.56
C PHE A 124 -12.68 16.02 -20.26
N TYR A 125 -12.34 16.82 -21.28
CA TYR A 125 -13.29 17.60 -22.07
C TYR A 125 -13.34 17.18 -23.54
N ASP A 126 -12.33 16.46 -24.01
CA ASP A 126 -12.23 15.95 -25.37
C ASP A 126 -11.91 14.45 -25.35
N GLU A 127 -12.43 13.72 -26.34
CA GLU A 127 -12.04 12.34 -26.59
C GLU A 127 -10.62 12.31 -27.17
N SER A 128 -9.68 11.71 -26.43
CA SER A 128 -8.28 11.69 -26.83
C SER A 128 -7.52 10.55 -26.18
N ASN A 129 -6.29 10.35 -26.65
CA ASN A 129 -5.35 9.39 -26.08
C ASN A 129 -4.48 10.08 -25.03
N PHE A 130 -4.29 9.38 -23.91
CA PHE A 130 -3.54 9.84 -22.76
C PHE A 130 -2.58 8.73 -22.31
N THR A 131 -1.50 9.14 -21.66
CA THR A 131 -0.56 8.24 -21.02
C THR A 131 -0.56 8.53 -19.53
N SER A 132 -0.81 7.52 -18.70
CA SER A 132 -0.58 7.61 -17.27
C SER A 132 0.73 6.94 -16.90
N VAL A 133 1.47 7.56 -16.00
CA VAL A 133 2.74 7.05 -15.46
C VAL A 133 2.63 7.01 -13.95
N ALA A 134 3.05 5.91 -13.34
CA ALA A 134 3.13 5.73 -11.90
C ALA A 134 4.55 5.29 -11.51
N ILE A 135 5.16 5.93 -10.51
CA ILE A 135 6.56 5.71 -10.13
C ILE A 135 6.66 5.62 -8.61
N ASN A 136 7.41 4.64 -8.10
CA ASN A 136 7.90 4.65 -6.73
C ASN A 136 9.36 4.18 -6.70
N LYS A 137 9.96 4.10 -5.50
CA LYS A 137 11.37 3.66 -5.35
C LYS A 137 11.63 2.20 -5.77
N TYR A 138 10.59 1.41 -6.03
CA TYR A 138 10.69 0.00 -6.40
C TYR A 138 10.47 -0.24 -7.89
N GLY A 139 10.00 0.75 -8.64
CA GLY A 139 9.79 0.65 -10.08
C GLY A 139 8.80 1.67 -10.61
N TYR A 140 8.36 1.45 -11.84
CA TYR A 140 7.38 2.29 -12.51
C TYR A 140 6.44 1.46 -13.37
N ASP A 141 5.27 2.02 -13.68
CA ASP A 141 4.31 1.47 -14.63
C ASP A 141 3.79 2.59 -15.53
N VAL A 142 3.53 2.24 -16.79
CA VAL A 142 3.06 3.16 -17.82
C VAL A 142 1.86 2.54 -18.52
N LYS A 143 0.78 3.31 -18.63
CA LYS A 143 -0.46 2.86 -19.25
C LYS A 143 -0.98 3.90 -20.23
N GLU A 144 -1.13 3.49 -21.48
CA GLU A 144 -1.87 4.27 -22.48
C GLU A 144 -3.36 3.94 -22.40
N PHE A 145 -4.18 4.98 -22.49
CA PHE A 145 -5.64 4.84 -22.49
C PHE A 145 -6.29 5.95 -23.31
N SER A 146 -7.43 5.65 -23.91
CA SER A 146 -8.30 6.63 -24.54
C SER A 146 -9.48 6.94 -23.65
N VAL A 147 -9.93 8.19 -23.68
CA VAL A 147 -11.20 8.60 -23.06
C VAL A 147 -12.24 8.76 -24.15
N ILE A 148 -13.41 8.13 -23.96
CA ILE A 148 -14.57 8.30 -24.82
C ILE A 148 -15.76 8.78 -23.98
N PHE A 149 -16.61 9.61 -24.57
CA PHE A 149 -17.82 10.10 -23.94
C PHE A 149 -19.03 9.32 -24.43
N LYS A 150 -19.80 8.79 -23.48
CA LYS A 150 -21.11 8.24 -23.83
C LYS A 150 -22.08 9.38 -24.08
N GLY A 151 -22.59 9.49 -25.31
CA GLY A 151 -23.74 10.32 -25.62
C GLY A 151 -25.04 9.65 -25.16
N GLU A 152 -25.98 10.42 -24.63
CA GLU A 152 -27.39 10.03 -24.69
C GLU A 152 -27.80 10.04 -26.16
N GLU A 153 -28.27 8.92 -26.70
CA GLU A 153 -29.10 8.93 -27.89
C GLU A 153 -30.36 9.75 -27.57
N ILE A 154 -30.38 11.02 -27.96
CA ILE A 154 -31.62 11.80 -27.99
C ILE A 154 -32.49 11.14 -29.07
N SER A 155 -33.46 10.32 -28.66
CA SER A 155 -34.47 9.80 -29.56
C SER A 155 -35.25 10.98 -30.14
N SER A 156 -34.91 11.40 -31.35
CA SER A 156 -35.71 12.33 -32.12
C SER A 156 -36.94 11.60 -32.66
N ASN A 157 -37.93 11.36 -31.80
CA ASN A 157 -39.30 11.09 -32.24
C ASN A 157 -40.10 12.40 -32.17
N LEU A 158 -39.75 13.31 -33.08
CA LEU A 158 -40.71 14.29 -33.57
C LEU A 158 -41.71 13.54 -34.46
N ARG A 159 -42.94 13.37 -33.99
CA ARG A 159 -44.10 13.20 -34.86
C ARG A 159 -45.14 14.25 -34.48
N LEU A 160 -45.47 15.04 -35.51
CA LEU A 160 -46.56 16.01 -35.61
C LEU A 160 -47.90 15.42 -35.16
#